data_AF-A0A2N7B391-F1
#
_entry.id   AF-A0A2N7B391-F1
#
_cell.length_a   1.000
_cell.length_b   1.000
_cell.length_c   1.000
_cell.angle_alpha   90.00
_cell.angle_beta   90.00
_cell.angle_gamma   90.00
#
_symmetry.space_group_name_H-M   'P 1'
#
loop_
_entity.id
_entity.type
_entity.pdbx_description
1 polymer ?
#
loop_
_entity_poly.entity_id
_entity_poly.type
_entity_poly.pdbx_seq_one_letter_code
_entity_poly.pdbx_strand_id
1 'polypeptide(L)'
;MQQSMNQNIKPKWNSKAVLFDSFYMTYISLSCVFHFFSAGVFFLGSKETVQRMTQEDGLLLIFIRRFAGYSLSGCLFSVGFMLVSCVIVKLSKQKDWSEPKYVFKISFISHLLCTFLGSLLFTVSFLK
;
A
#
# COMPACT_ATOMS: atom_id res chain seq x y z
N MET A 1 -55.09 8.28 -8.44
CA MET A 1 -54.77 6.92 -7.99
C MET A 1 -53.94 6.27 -9.09
N GLN A 2 -52.85 5.59 -8.72
CA GLN A 2 -51.98 4.74 -9.57
C GLN A 2 -51.13 5.48 -10.62
N GLN A 3 -49.82 5.22 -10.79
CA GLN A 3 -48.91 4.24 -10.21
C GLN A 3 -47.51 4.86 -10.35
N SER A 4 -46.75 4.93 -9.25
CA SER A 4 -45.32 5.25 -9.31
C SER A 4 -44.62 4.13 -10.08
N MET A 5 -44.10 4.46 -11.26
CA MET A 5 -43.12 3.63 -11.95
C MET A 5 -41.84 3.62 -11.12
N ASN A 6 -41.81 2.77 -10.10
CA ASN A 6 -40.59 2.44 -9.38
C ASN A 6 -39.76 1.55 -10.31
N GLN A 7 -39.00 2.20 -11.20
CA GLN A 7 -37.97 1.53 -11.99
C GLN A 7 -36.93 1.00 -11.01
N ASN A 8 -37.09 -0.27 -10.67
CA ASN A 8 -36.16 -1.04 -9.88
C ASN A 8 -34.91 -1.26 -10.74
N ILE A 9 -34.06 -0.23 -10.81
CA ILE A 9 -32.74 -0.28 -11.46
C ILE A 9 -31.92 -1.23 -10.59
N LYS A 10 -32.02 -2.53 -10.83
CA LYS A 10 -31.06 -3.49 -10.29
C LYS A 10 -29.71 -3.11 -10.91
N PRO A 11 -28.70 -2.70 -10.11
CA PRO A 11 -27.37 -2.48 -10.64
C PRO A 11 -26.94 -3.78 -11.34
N LYS A 12 -26.63 -3.68 -12.64
CA LYS A 12 -26.14 -4.80 -13.43
C LYS A 12 -24.68 -5.01 -13.03
N TRP A 13 -24.47 -5.61 -11.87
CA TRP A 13 -23.14 -5.93 -11.33
C TRP A 13 -22.41 -6.78 -12.36
N ASN A 14 -21.40 -6.21 -13.00
CA ASN A 14 -20.55 -6.94 -13.92
C ASN A 14 -19.61 -7.82 -13.08
N SER A 15 -19.96 -9.09 -12.89
CA SER A 15 -19.26 -10.02 -11.98
C SER A 15 -17.76 -10.11 -12.24
N LYS A 16 -17.30 -9.87 -13.48
CA LYS A 16 -15.88 -9.82 -13.82
C LYS A 16 -15.18 -8.59 -13.24
N ALA A 17 -15.81 -7.42 -13.30
CA ALA A 17 -15.26 -6.19 -12.72
C ALA A 17 -15.09 -6.31 -11.21
N VAL A 18 -16.12 -6.82 -10.52
CA VAL A 18 -16.12 -7.04 -9.06
C VAL A 18 -14.98 -7.98 -8.62
N LEU A 19 -14.73 -9.03 -9.39
CA LEU A 19 -13.66 -9.99 -9.11
C LEU A 19 -12.28 -9.33 -9.21
N PHE A 20 -12.04 -8.53 -10.26
CA PHE A 20 -10.79 -7.79 -10.43
C PHE A 20 -10.59 -6.75 -9.34
N ASP A 21 -11.62 -5.98 -9.00
CA ASP A 21 -11.55 -4.97 -7.95
C ASP A 21 -11.23 -5.60 -6.59
N SER A 22 -11.90 -6.70 -6.26
CA SER A 22 -11.65 -7.44 -5.02
C SER A 22 -10.23 -7.99 -4.98
N PHE A 23 -9.75 -8.55 -6.09
CA PHE A 23 -8.38 -9.05 -6.19
C PHE A 23 -7.34 -7.96 -5.96
N TYR A 24 -7.50 -6.79 -6.61
CA TYR A 24 -6.59 -5.65 -6.43
C TYR A 24 -6.58 -5.15 -4.98
N MET A 25 -7.76 -4.99 -4.38
CA MET A 25 -7.86 -4.54 -3.00
C MET A 25 -7.20 -5.53 -2.04
N THR A 26 -7.45 -6.83 -2.20
CA THR A 26 -6.79 -7.85 -1.39
C THR A 26 -5.27 -7.82 -1.56
N TYR A 27 -4.77 -7.70 -2.79
CA TYR A 27 -3.32 -7.68 -3.04
C TYR A 27 -2.63 -6.43 -2.48
N ILE A 28 -3.24 -5.25 -2.66
CA ILE A 28 -2.74 -3.99 -2.10
C ILE A 28 -2.77 -4.06 -0.57
N SER A 29 -3.86 -4.55 0.03
CA SER A 29 -3.97 -4.69 1.49
C SER A 29 -2.92 -5.66 2.06
N LEU A 30 -2.75 -6.83 1.45
CA LEU A 30 -1.73 -7.81 1.86
C LEU A 30 -0.32 -7.23 1.76
N SER A 31 -0.02 -6.54 0.65
CA SER A 31 1.27 -5.86 0.46
C SER A 31 1.50 -4.79 1.53
N CYS A 32 0.48 -4.00 1.86
CA CYS A 32 0.56 -2.97 2.89
C CYS A 32 0.79 -3.56 4.28
N VAL A 33 0.11 -4.65 4.63
CA VAL A 33 0.31 -5.36 5.91
C VAL A 33 1.73 -5.91 6.00
N PHE A 34 2.23 -6.51 4.92
CA PHE A 34 3.61 -6.99 4.85
C PHE A 34 4.62 -5.84 5.03
N HIS A 35 4.37 -4.68 4.40
CA HIS A 35 5.22 -3.50 4.52
C HIS A 35 5.20 -2.91 5.92
N PHE A 36 4.03 -2.83 6.55
CA PHE A 36 3.89 -2.42 7.95
C PHE A 36 4.70 -3.33 8.88
N PHE A 37 4.53 -4.65 8.73
CA PHE A 37 5.26 -5.63 9.53
C PHE A 37 6.78 -5.50 9.31
N SER A 38 7.21 -5.37 8.05
CA SER A 38 8.63 -5.25 7.74
C SER A 38 9.23 -3.96 8.29
N ALA A 39 8.55 -2.83 8.10
CA ALA A 39 8.95 -1.55 8.67
C ALA A 39 8.84 -1.50 10.20
N GLY A 40 8.03 -2.35 10.83
CA GLY A 40 7.89 -2.47 12.28
C GLY A 40 8.87 -3.42 12.96
N VAL A 41 9.28 -4.49 12.28
CA VAL A 41 10.04 -5.60 12.89
C VAL A 41 11.44 -5.73 12.30
N PHE A 42 11.58 -5.70 10.97
CA PHE A 42 12.85 -6.01 10.32
C PHE A 42 13.76 -4.80 10.24
N PHE A 43 15.03 -4.97 10.62
CA PHE A 43 16.03 -3.92 10.49
C PHE A 43 16.79 -4.03 9.16
N LEU A 44 16.70 -3.00 8.32
CA LEU A 44 17.37 -2.88 7.02
C LEU A 44 18.84 -2.41 7.18
N GLY A 45 19.62 -3.12 7.98
CA GLY A 45 21.05 -2.81 8.18
C GLY A 45 21.77 -3.82 9.07
N SER A 46 23.05 -3.56 9.37
CA SER A 46 23.83 -4.42 10.25
C SER A 46 23.57 -4.12 11.73
N LYS A 47 23.88 -5.07 12.61
CA LYS A 47 23.78 -4.86 14.06
C LYS A 47 24.69 -3.71 14.54
N GLU A 48 25.86 -3.55 13.93
CA GLU A 48 26.76 -2.43 14.20
C GLU A 48 26.12 -1.09 13.82
N THR A 49 25.32 -1.06 12.75
CA THR A 49 24.60 0.15 12.33
C THR A 49 23.55 0.54 13.36
N VAL A 50 22.84 -0.41 13.98
CA VAL A 50 21.90 -0.14 15.08
C VAL A 50 22.63 0.44 16.27
N GLN A 51 23.70 -0.22 16.73
CA GLN A 51 24.44 0.21 17.92
C GLN A 51 25.01 1.61 17.74
N ARG A 52 25.62 1.89 16.58
CA ARG A 52 26.13 3.21 16.27
C ARG A 52 25.02 4.26 16.17
N MET A 53 23.89 3.94 15.53
CA MET A 53 22.77 4.89 15.45
C MET A 53 22.11 5.17 16.80
N THR A 54 22.00 4.15 17.67
CA THR A 54 21.45 4.33 19.02
C THR A 54 22.40 5.14 19.89
N GLN A 55 23.71 5.06 19.68
CA GLN A 55 24.71 5.80 20.45
C GLN A 55 24.99 7.21 19.92
N GLU A 56 24.96 7.43 18.60
CA GLU A 56 25.38 8.69 17.96
C GLU A 56 24.22 9.52 17.38
N ASP A 57 23.26 8.87 16.72
CA ASP A 57 22.35 9.54 15.78
C ASP A 57 20.96 9.85 16.39
N GLY A 58 20.62 9.26 17.54
CA GLY A 58 19.33 9.45 18.21
C GLY A 58 18.14 8.83 17.47
N LEU A 59 17.00 8.72 18.18
CA LEU A 59 15.80 8.03 17.69
C LEU A 59 15.20 8.63 16.42
N LEU A 60 15.31 9.95 16.24
CA LEU A 60 14.77 10.66 15.07
C LEU A 60 15.47 10.21 13.78
N LEU A 61 16.79 10.01 13.81
CA LEU A 61 17.52 9.62 12.61
C LEU A 61 17.25 8.16 12.22
N ILE A 62 17.08 7.27 13.22
CA ILE A 62 16.64 5.89 13.02
C ILE A 62 15.28 5.89 12.32
N PHE A 63 14.34 6.70 12.80
CA PHE A 63 13.01 6.83 12.18
C PHE A 63 13.11 7.30 10.72
N ILE A 64 13.86 8.37 10.44
CA ILE A 64 14.01 8.94 9.09
C ILE A 64 14.64 7.92 8.13
N ARG A 65 15.74 7.27 8.52
CA ARG A 65 16.42 6.28 7.67
C ARG A 65 15.52 5.10 7.33
N ARG A 66 14.78 4.58 8.33
CA ARG A 66 13.82 3.49 8.11
C ARG A 66 12.68 3.92 7.21
N PHE A 67 12.09 5.07 7.48
CA PHE A 67 11.01 5.61 6.67
C PHE A 67 11.46 5.78 5.22
N ALA A 68 12.63 6.35 4.98
CA ALA A 68 13.18 6.53 3.63
C ALA A 68 13.43 5.19 2.92
N GLY A 69 14.07 4.22 3.60
CA GLY A 69 14.37 2.91 3.01
C GLY A 69 13.13 2.12 2.63
N TYR A 70 12.14 2.04 3.52
CA TYR A 70 10.88 1.33 3.26
C TYR A 70 9.93 2.11 2.33
N SER A 71 10.01 3.44 2.29
CA SER A 71 9.26 4.25 1.32
C SER A 71 9.75 4.03 -0.09
N LEU A 72 11.07 3.86 -0.28
CA LEU A 72 11.65 3.52 -1.56
C LEU A 72 11.16 2.15 -2.05
N SER A 73 11.15 1.14 -1.18
CA SER A 73 10.61 -0.18 -1.55
C SER A 73 9.09 -0.13 -1.79
N GLY A 74 8.34 0.66 -1.01
CA GLY A 74 6.92 0.88 -1.22
C GLY A 74 6.63 1.50 -2.59
N CYS A 75 7.45 2.45 -3.02
CA CYS A 75 7.39 3.02 -4.37
C CYS A 75 7.59 1.95 -5.46
N LEU A 76 8.59 1.07 -5.30
CA LEU A 76 8.84 -0.03 -6.24
C LEU A 76 7.64 -0.99 -6.32
N PHE A 77 7.02 -1.34 -5.20
CA PHE A 77 5.79 -2.15 -5.19
C PHE A 77 4.65 -1.43 -5.91
N SER A 78 4.43 -0.15 -5.66
CA SER A 78 3.39 0.64 -6.34
C SER A 78 3.60 0.73 -7.85
N VAL A 79 4.85 0.84 -8.32
CA VAL A 79 5.18 0.73 -9.75
C VAL A 79 4.85 -0.67 -10.28
N GLY A 80 5.17 -1.73 -9.54
CA GLY A 80 4.78 -3.10 -9.90
C GLY A 80 3.27 -3.25 -10.08
N PHE A 81 2.47 -2.73 -9.13
CA PHE A 81 1.00 -2.73 -9.23
C PHE A 81 0.49 -1.95 -10.45
N MET A 82 1.08 -0.79 -10.73
CA MET A 82 0.76 0.02 -11.91
C MET A 82 1.02 -0.76 -13.21
N LEU A 83 2.14 -1.48 -13.30
CA LEU A 83 2.47 -2.30 -14.48
C LEU A 83 1.47 -3.43 -14.69
N VAL A 84 1.08 -4.14 -13.63
CA VAL A 84 0.04 -5.19 -13.68
C VAL A 84 -1.28 -4.58 -14.16
N SER A 85 -1.67 -3.44 -13.61
CA SER A 85 -2.86 -2.69 -14.02
C SER A 85 -2.82 -2.27 -15.50
N CYS A 86 -1.67 -1.79 -16.00
CA CYS A 86 -1.48 -1.49 -17.42
C CYS A 86 -1.77 -2.70 -18.32
N VAL A 87 -1.30 -3.89 -17.95
CA VAL A 87 -1.54 -5.12 -18.71
C VAL A 87 -3.02 -5.50 -18.67
N ILE A 88 -3.64 -5.46 -17.49
CA ILE A 88 -5.05 -5.83 -17.34
C ILE A 88 -5.98 -4.86 -18.10
N VAL A 89 -5.77 -3.55 -17.99
CA VAL A 89 -6.58 -2.54 -18.71
C VAL A 89 -6.48 -2.72 -20.23
N LYS A 90 -5.27 -2.99 -20.75
CA LYS A 90 -5.09 -3.28 -22.18
C LYS A 90 -5.85 -4.53 -22.63
N LEU A 91 -5.91 -5.57 -21.79
CA LEU A 91 -6.60 -6.83 -22.11
C LEU A 91 -8.12 -6.77 -21.91
N SER A 92 -8.59 -6.08 -20.87
CA SER A 92 -10.00 -6.07 -20.46
C SER A 92 -10.82 -4.95 -21.09
N LYS A 93 -10.17 -3.92 -21.67
CA LYS A 93 -10.79 -2.68 -22.17
C LYS A 93 -11.66 -1.97 -21.10
N GLN A 94 -11.47 -2.27 -19.83
CA GLN A 94 -12.14 -1.56 -18.73
C GLN A 94 -11.45 -0.22 -18.45
N LYS A 95 -12.24 0.83 -18.24
CA LYS A 95 -11.77 2.21 -18.03
C LYS A 95 -11.98 2.75 -16.61
N ASP A 96 -12.34 1.89 -15.66
CA ASP A 96 -12.75 2.31 -14.32
C ASP A 96 -11.56 2.31 -13.33
N TRP A 97 -11.79 1.89 -12.08
CA TRP A 97 -10.85 1.85 -10.95
C TRP A 97 -9.53 1.10 -11.21
N SER A 98 -9.49 0.27 -12.25
CA SER A 98 -8.28 -0.43 -12.69
C SER A 98 -7.32 0.47 -13.48
N GLU A 99 -7.61 1.76 -13.66
CA GLU A 99 -6.68 2.68 -14.29
C GLU A 99 -5.33 2.75 -13.56
N PRO A 100 -4.19 2.62 -14.30
CA PRO A 100 -2.85 2.51 -13.70
C PRO A 100 -2.48 3.66 -12.77
N LYS A 101 -2.92 4.88 -13.11
CA LYS A 101 -2.68 6.08 -12.30
C LYS A 101 -3.36 6.01 -10.94
N TYR A 102 -4.58 5.49 -10.88
CA TYR A 102 -5.34 5.35 -9.64
C TYR A 102 -4.78 4.22 -8.78
N VAL A 103 -4.46 3.07 -9.39
CA VAL A 103 -3.83 1.94 -8.70
C VAL A 103 -2.48 2.35 -8.09
N PHE A 104 -1.64 3.07 -8.84
CA PHE A 104 -0.38 3.61 -8.32
C PHE A 104 -0.61 4.54 -7.13
N LYS A 105 -1.51 5.53 -7.27
CA LYS A 105 -1.75 6.54 -6.24
C LYS A 105 -2.24 5.90 -4.93
N ILE A 106 -3.22 5.00 -5.01
CA ILE A 106 -3.77 4.34 -3.82
C ILE A 106 -2.71 3.46 -3.18
N SER A 107 -2.06 2.60 -3.98
CA SER A 107 -0.98 1.73 -3.49
C SER A 107 0.12 2.55 -2.81
N PHE A 108 0.58 3.63 -3.43
CA PHE A 108 1.69 4.44 -2.92
C PHE A 108 1.34 5.12 -1.59
N ILE A 109 0.14 5.73 -1.50
CA ILE A 109 -0.34 6.35 -0.26
C ILE A 109 -0.45 5.30 0.85
N SER A 110 -1.03 4.13 0.56
CA SER A 110 -1.17 3.07 1.55
C SER A 110 0.18 2.53 2.03
N HIS A 111 1.14 2.30 1.14
CA HIS A 111 2.49 1.87 1.51
C HIS A 111 3.24 2.93 2.33
N LEU A 112 3.10 4.22 2.00
CA LEU A 112 3.68 5.31 2.79
C LEU A 112 3.12 5.36 4.20
N LEU A 113 1.79 5.25 4.36
CA LEU A 113 1.14 5.23 5.67
C LEU A 113 1.59 4.02 6.50
N CYS A 114 1.61 2.82 5.92
CA CYS A 114 2.09 1.61 6.58
C CYS A 114 3.58 1.70 6.96
N THR A 115 4.40 2.28 6.09
CA THR A 115 5.82 2.51 6.35
C THR A 115 6.04 3.49 7.51
N PHE A 116 5.27 4.58 7.52
CA PHE A 116 5.31 5.57 8.60
C PHE A 116 4.94 4.92 9.94
N LEU A 117 3.81 4.21 9.99
CA LEU A 117 3.33 3.55 11.21
C LEU A 117 4.30 2.44 11.68
N GLY A 118 4.83 1.63 10.75
CA GLY A 118 5.82 0.60 11.09
C GLY A 118 7.11 1.23 11.64
N SER A 119 7.63 2.26 10.98
CA SER A 119 8.84 2.96 11.45
C SER A 119 8.65 3.62 12.80
N LEU A 120 7.46 4.18 13.06
CA LEU A 120 7.08 4.74 14.36
C LEU A 120 7.06 3.65 15.43
N LEU A 121 6.37 2.54 15.19
CA LEU A 121 6.28 1.41 16.11
C LEU A 121 7.65 0.82 16.44
N PHE A 122 8.53 0.68 15.44
CA PHE A 122 9.91 0.27 15.64
C PHE A 122 10.62 1.25 16.58
N THR A 123 10.60 2.55 16.26
CA THR A 123 11.31 3.58 17.05
C THR A 123 10.82 3.66 18.48
N VAL A 124 9.50 3.61 18.70
CA VAL A 124 8.89 3.59 20.04
C VAL A 124 9.27 2.35 20.85
N SER A 125 9.55 1.23 20.18
CA SER A 125 9.98 0.00 20.88
C SER A 125 11.38 0.12 21.50
N PHE A 126 12.20 1.09 21.07
CA PHE A 126 13.53 1.39 21.64
C PHE A 126 13.52 2.54 22.66
N LEU A 127 12.35 3.11 22.95
CA LEU A 127 12.16 4.08 24.04
C LEU A 127 11.96 3.40 25.41
N LYS A 128 11.81 2.08 25.44
CA LYS A 128 11.72 1.27 26.65
C LYS A 128 13.10 0.80 27.09
#